data_AF-A0A2L1U8I9-F1
#
_entry.id   AF-A0A2L1U8I9-F1
#
_cell.length_a   1.000
_cell.length_b   1.000
_cell.length_c   1.000
_cell.angle_alpha   90.00
_cell.angle_beta   90.00
_cell.angle_gamma   90.00
#
_symmetry.space_group_name_H-M   'P 1'
#
loop_
_entity.id
_entity.type
_entity.pdbx_description
1 polymer ?
#
loop_
_entity_poly.entity_id
_entity_poly.type
_entity_poly.pdbx_seq_one_letter_code
_entity_poly.pdbx_strand_id
1 'polypeptide(L)'
;MRQILLITDGCSNVGVSPVVAAAHAKEEGITVNVIGVVDQGELGMLGAEEIREIAEAGGGMSRIAPAHLLTQTVQMMTRKTVVQSMQEVVSKELQQILGTSEITGLPPGKRSEVVHLIDELSESTDLKVALLIDTSASMKPKLNAVREAIRDLLLSLRSRSGHSELAVFHFPGKSGSEEHVEMDAGWTSELANIDKMFYKLNMKGTTPTGPALLRVVQYVSGRPPSSDEDGMLSDYVV
;
A
#
# COMPACT_ATOMS: atom_id res chain seq x y z
N MET A 1 -2.23 -12.52 -2.82
CA MET A 1 -2.28 -11.43 -1.83
C MET A 1 -2.23 -10.07 -2.52
N ARG A 2 -2.84 -9.04 -1.93
CA ARG A 2 -2.87 -7.67 -2.46
C ARG A 2 -2.48 -6.68 -1.38
N GLN A 3 -1.56 -5.77 -1.69
CA GLN A 3 -1.08 -4.74 -0.77
C GLN A 3 -1.03 -3.39 -1.48
N ILE A 4 -1.36 -2.33 -0.75
CA ILE A 4 -1.07 -0.94 -1.13
C ILE A 4 0.03 -0.45 -0.19
N LEU A 5 1.08 0.16 -0.75
CA LEU A 5 2.12 0.84 0.01
C LEU A 5 2.06 2.34 -0.30
N LEU A 6 1.50 3.10 0.63
CA LEU A 6 1.43 4.55 0.58
C LEU A 6 2.77 5.14 1.04
N ILE A 7 3.37 5.99 0.22
CA ILE A 7 4.59 6.73 0.57
C ILE A 7 4.23 8.22 0.56
N THR A 8 4.27 8.87 1.72
CA THR A 8 3.92 10.29 1.88
C THR A 8 4.83 10.97 2.89
N ASP A 9 4.91 12.29 2.84
CA ASP A 9 5.63 13.09 3.83
C ASP A 9 4.78 14.13 4.55
N GLY A 10 3.45 14.10 4.36
CA GLY A 10 2.54 15.11 4.87
C GLY A 10 1.20 14.53 5.33
N CYS A 11 0.37 15.42 5.86
CA CYS A 11 -1.01 15.09 6.23
C CYS A 11 -1.94 15.26 5.02
N SER A 12 -2.99 14.47 4.93
CA SER A 12 -4.08 14.76 4.00
C SER A 12 -4.73 16.09 4.36
N ASN A 13 -5.01 16.92 3.34
CA ASN A 13 -5.57 18.25 3.55
C ASN A 13 -6.82 18.52 2.68
N VAL A 14 -7.24 17.57 1.84
CA VAL A 14 -8.40 17.68 0.96
C VAL A 14 -9.07 16.33 0.73
N GLY A 15 -10.39 16.33 0.68
CA GLY A 15 -11.21 15.19 0.26
C GLY A 15 -11.63 14.29 1.41
N VAL A 16 -12.04 13.07 1.07
CA VAL A 16 -12.42 12.04 2.06
C VAL A 16 -11.24 11.68 2.96
N SER A 17 -11.53 11.29 4.21
CA SER A 17 -10.51 10.83 5.14
C SER A 17 -9.72 9.63 4.59
N PRO A 18 -8.38 9.65 4.60
CA PRO A 18 -7.56 8.52 4.17
C PRO A 18 -7.71 7.29 5.08
N VAL A 19 -8.10 7.48 6.35
CA VAL A 19 -8.39 6.39 7.29
C VAL A 19 -9.62 5.60 6.84
N VAL A 20 -10.68 6.30 6.41
CA VAL A 20 -11.90 5.67 5.87
C VAL A 20 -11.58 4.91 4.57
N ALA A 21 -10.79 5.51 3.69
CA ALA A 21 -10.36 4.86 2.46
C ALA A 21 -9.53 3.59 2.72
N ALA A 22 -8.66 3.60 3.75
CA ALA A 22 -7.89 2.43 4.15
C ALA A 22 -8.75 1.34 4.78
N ALA A 23 -9.74 1.71 5.62
CA ALA A 23 -10.70 0.75 6.16
C ALA A 23 -11.45 0.01 5.03
N HIS A 24 -11.88 0.76 4.01
CA HIS A 24 -12.52 0.16 2.83
C HIS A 24 -11.57 -0.78 2.07
N ALA A 25 -10.28 -0.43 1.92
CA ALA A 25 -9.29 -1.33 1.31
C ALA A 25 -9.21 -2.67 2.04
N LYS A 26 -9.23 -2.65 3.37
CA LYS A 26 -9.18 -3.85 4.22
C LYS A 26 -10.40 -4.74 4.02
N GLU A 27 -11.60 -4.16 3.91
CA GLU A 27 -12.84 -4.88 3.60
C GLU A 27 -12.76 -5.59 2.23
N GLU A 28 -12.09 -4.97 1.26
CA GLU A 28 -11.80 -5.56 -0.06
C GLU A 28 -10.67 -6.60 -0.04
N GLY A 29 -10.11 -6.91 1.13
CA GLY A 29 -9.00 -7.85 1.28
C GLY A 29 -7.69 -7.32 0.69
N ILE A 30 -7.45 -6.02 0.85
CA ILE A 30 -6.23 -5.32 0.45
C ILE A 30 -5.60 -4.70 1.70
N THR A 31 -4.36 -5.08 2.01
CA THR A 31 -3.65 -4.51 3.16
C THR A 31 -3.03 -3.16 2.79
N VAL A 32 -3.22 -2.13 3.61
CA VAL A 32 -2.59 -0.81 3.40
C VAL A 32 -1.45 -0.59 4.38
N ASN A 33 -0.25 -0.44 3.84
CA ASN A 33 0.96 -0.06 4.55
C ASN A 33 1.29 1.41 4.27
N VAL A 34 1.87 2.11 5.24
CA VAL A 34 2.16 3.54 5.10
C VAL A 34 3.59 3.86 5.52
N ILE A 35 4.34 4.52 4.66
CA ILE A 35 5.68 5.02 4.94
C ILE A 35 5.67 6.54 4.94
N GLY A 36 5.95 7.11 6.11
CA GLY A 36 6.22 8.54 6.30
C GLY A 36 7.67 8.85 5.97
N VAL A 37 7.93 9.66 4.95
CA VAL A 37 9.29 10.03 4.56
C VAL A 37 9.68 11.37 5.18
N VAL A 38 10.62 11.34 6.12
CA VAL A 38 11.18 12.56 6.75
C VAL A 38 12.47 12.99 6.06
N ASP A 39 12.72 14.30 6.06
CA ASP A 39 14.05 14.86 5.77
C ASP A 39 14.73 15.26 7.09
N GLN A 40 15.78 16.10 7.08
CA GLN A 40 16.45 16.63 8.29
C GLN A 40 15.57 17.48 9.24
N GLY A 41 14.24 17.38 9.14
CA GLY A 41 13.25 17.98 10.04
C GLY A 41 12.20 16.96 10.46
N GLU A 42 11.42 17.29 11.49
CA GLU A 42 10.44 16.39 12.07
C GLU A 42 9.17 16.27 11.21
N LEU A 43 8.67 15.04 11.05
CA LEU A 43 7.24 14.86 10.77
C LEU A 43 6.49 15.40 11.98
N GLY A 44 5.58 16.35 11.78
CA GLY A 44 4.77 16.84 12.90
C GLY A 44 3.99 15.70 13.57
N MET A 45 3.74 15.81 14.88
CA MET A 45 2.96 14.82 15.65
C MET A 45 1.65 14.40 14.97
N LEU A 46 0.97 15.35 14.34
CA LEU A 46 -0.28 15.12 13.61
C LEU A 46 -0.10 14.22 12.37
N GLY A 47 1.00 14.39 11.63
CA GLY A 47 1.29 13.55 10.46
C GLY A 47 1.72 12.14 10.86
N ALA A 48 2.44 12.00 11.98
CA ALA A 48 2.80 10.68 12.50
C ALA A 48 1.56 9.89 12.93
N GLU A 49 0.59 10.56 13.54
CA GLU A 49 -0.67 9.93 13.96
C GLU A 49 -1.54 9.55 12.77
N GLU A 50 -1.73 10.43 11.79
CA GLU A 50 -2.52 10.10 10.59
C GLU A 50 -1.93 8.88 9.84
N ILE A 51 -0.60 8.83 9.68
CA ILE A 51 0.10 7.70 9.08
C ILE A 51 -0.15 6.38 9.84
N ARG A 52 -0.20 6.45 11.17
CA ARG A 52 -0.50 5.30 12.03
C ARG A 52 -1.95 4.86 11.88
N GLU A 53 -2.89 5.78 11.94
CA GLU A 53 -4.32 5.52 11.81
C GLU A 53 -4.68 4.92 10.45
N ILE A 54 -4.10 5.43 9.35
CA ILE A 54 -4.32 4.89 8.00
C ILE A 54 -3.87 3.42 7.93
N ALA A 55 -2.65 3.12 8.41
CA ALA A 55 -2.13 1.76 8.37
C ALA A 55 -2.95 0.79 9.25
N GLU A 56 -3.35 1.23 10.45
CA GLU A 56 -4.16 0.44 11.37
C GLU A 56 -5.54 0.12 10.79
N ALA A 57 -6.22 1.13 10.23
CA ALA A 57 -7.50 0.95 9.53
C ALA A 57 -7.36 0.02 8.32
N GLY A 58 -6.26 0.14 7.57
CA GLY A 58 -5.92 -0.73 6.45
C GLY A 58 -5.40 -2.12 6.80
N GLY A 59 -5.26 -2.44 8.10
CA GLY A 59 -4.76 -3.74 8.57
C GLY A 59 -3.28 -4.00 8.23
N GLY A 60 -2.50 -2.95 7.98
CA GLY A 60 -1.08 -3.03 7.69
C GLY A 60 -0.23 -2.37 8.77
N MET A 61 0.96 -1.93 8.38
CA MET A 61 1.93 -1.30 9.28
C MET A 61 2.29 0.11 8.81
N SER A 62 2.64 0.95 9.78
CA SER A 62 3.24 2.25 9.52
C SER A 62 4.70 2.34 9.96
N ARG A 63 5.51 3.06 9.19
CA ARG A 63 6.86 3.46 9.60
C ARG A 63 7.20 4.87 9.13
N ILE A 64 7.91 5.59 9.99
CA ILE A 64 8.55 6.85 9.63
C ILE A 64 10.02 6.53 9.37
N ALA A 65 10.52 6.91 8.20
CA ALA A 65 11.89 6.65 7.80
C ALA A 65 12.50 7.85 7.08
N PRO A 66 13.79 8.13 7.28
CA PRO A 66 14.49 9.11 6.46
C PRO A 66 14.64 8.60 5.03
N ALA A 67 14.70 9.52 4.06
CA ALA A 67 14.77 9.17 2.63
C ALA A 67 15.88 8.14 2.30
N HIS A 68 17.04 8.21 2.94
CA HIS A 68 18.16 7.29 2.70
C HIS A 68 17.91 5.85 3.18
N LEU A 69 16.91 5.61 4.04
CA LEU A 69 16.48 4.27 4.49
C LEU A 69 15.18 3.81 3.81
N LEU A 70 14.65 4.58 2.87
CA LEU A 70 13.36 4.30 2.25
C LEU A 70 13.34 2.92 1.57
N THR A 71 14.36 2.60 0.78
CA THR A 71 14.50 1.31 0.10
C THR A 71 14.38 0.12 1.05
N GLN A 72 15.16 0.14 2.14
CA GLN A 72 15.15 -0.94 3.14
C GLN A 72 13.80 -1.03 3.85
N THR A 73 13.18 0.13 4.12
CA THR A 73 11.88 0.20 4.79
C THR A 73 10.77 -0.38 3.92
N VAL A 74 10.73 -0.03 2.63
CA VAL A 74 9.78 -0.53 1.63
C VAL A 74 9.86 -2.06 1.53
N GLN A 75 11.06 -2.62 1.36
CA GLN A 75 11.26 -4.06 1.27
C GLN A 75 10.87 -4.79 2.56
N MET A 76 11.32 -4.27 3.71
CA MET A 76 11.02 -4.85 5.02
C MET A 76 9.52 -4.87 5.28
N MET A 77 8.82 -3.76 5.06
CA MET A 77 7.39 -3.67 5.31
C MET A 77 6.60 -4.60 4.40
N THR A 78 6.93 -4.66 3.12
CA THR A 78 6.28 -5.58 2.16
C THR A 78 6.42 -7.02 2.63
N ARG A 79 7.65 -7.49 2.92
CA ARG A 79 7.91 -8.87 3.36
C ARG A 79 7.23 -9.19 4.69
N LYS A 80 7.35 -8.29 5.68
CA LYS A 80 6.77 -8.50 7.00
C LYS A 80 5.24 -8.56 6.94
N THR A 81 4.61 -7.76 6.08
CA THR A 81 3.16 -7.83 5.84
C THR A 81 2.76 -9.19 5.28
N VAL A 82 3.49 -9.71 4.28
CA VAL A 82 3.22 -11.06 3.72
C VAL A 82 3.27 -12.12 4.82
N VAL A 83 4.34 -12.13 5.61
CA VAL A 83 4.53 -13.11 6.69
C VAL A 83 3.42 -12.99 7.74
N GLN A 84 3.05 -11.78 8.14
CA GLN A 84 1.98 -11.56 9.13
C GLN A 84 0.62 -12.02 8.61
N SER A 85 0.27 -11.71 7.36
CA SER A 85 -0.97 -12.20 6.77
C SER A 85 -0.99 -13.72 6.65
N MET A 86 0.14 -14.36 6.33
CA MET A 86 0.24 -15.83 6.31
C MET A 86 0.10 -16.42 7.70
N GLN A 87 0.72 -15.81 8.72
CA GLN A 87 0.51 -16.18 10.12
C GLN A 87 -0.97 -16.12 10.51
N GLU A 88 -1.67 -15.05 10.15
CA GLU A 88 -3.10 -14.89 10.44
C GLU A 88 -3.96 -15.97 9.76
N VAL A 89 -3.70 -16.27 8.48
CA VAL A 89 -4.41 -17.33 7.75
C VAL A 89 -4.18 -18.68 8.41
N VAL A 90 -2.92 -19.05 8.66
CA VAL A 90 -2.58 -20.33 9.30
C VAL A 90 -3.15 -20.43 10.72
N SER A 91 -3.16 -19.32 11.47
CA SER A 91 -3.72 -19.29 12.83
C SER A 91 -5.24 -19.51 12.83
N LYS A 92 -5.95 -19.00 11.81
CA LYS A 92 -7.38 -19.27 11.60
C LYS A 92 -7.64 -20.73 11.26
N GLU A 93 -6.82 -21.34 10.40
CA GLU A 93 -6.93 -22.77 10.06
C GLU A 93 -6.67 -23.67 11.29
N LEU A 94 -5.65 -23.34 12.09
CA LEU A 94 -5.37 -24.05 13.35
C LEU A 94 -6.55 -23.94 14.33
N GLN A 95 -7.17 -22.77 14.46
CA GLN A 95 -8.33 -22.57 15.33
C GLN A 95 -9.52 -23.43 14.88
N GLN A 96 -9.75 -23.54 13.57
CA GLN A 96 -10.85 -24.32 13.01
C GLN A 96 -10.65 -25.83 13.20
N ILE A 97 -9.42 -26.33 13.03
CA ILE A 97 -9.11 -27.77 13.08
C ILE A 97 -8.84 -28.26 14.50
N LEU A 98 -8.08 -27.49 15.28
CA LEU A 98 -7.53 -27.89 16.58
C LEU A 98 -8.12 -27.12 17.77
N GLY A 99 -8.95 -26.11 17.52
CA GLY A 99 -9.53 -25.27 18.57
C GLY A 99 -8.55 -24.29 19.23
N THR A 100 -7.34 -24.12 18.67
CA THR A 100 -6.33 -23.17 19.15
C THR A 100 -5.78 -22.31 18.02
N SER A 101 -5.71 -21.00 18.24
CA SER A 101 -5.14 -20.02 17.31
C SER A 101 -3.67 -19.71 17.62
N GLU A 102 -3.17 -20.14 18.78
CA GLU A 102 -1.84 -19.77 19.25
C GLU A 102 -0.77 -20.76 18.79
N ILE A 103 0.04 -20.34 17.81
CA ILE A 103 1.22 -21.08 17.35
C ILE A 103 2.19 -21.37 18.52
N THR A 104 2.30 -20.44 19.47
CA THR A 104 3.11 -20.58 20.69
C THR A 104 2.60 -21.64 21.67
N GLY A 105 1.31 -21.99 21.59
CA GLY A 105 0.72 -23.06 22.38
C GLY A 105 1.04 -24.47 21.83
N LEU A 106 1.53 -24.57 20.59
CA LEU A 106 1.87 -25.84 19.97
C LEU A 106 3.15 -26.47 20.56
N PRO A 107 3.23 -27.81 20.65
CA PRO A 107 4.47 -28.51 20.97
C PRO A 107 5.62 -28.10 20.04
N PRO A 108 6.88 -28.07 20.51
CA PRO A 108 8.02 -27.54 19.73
C PRO A 108 8.16 -28.11 18.32
N GLY A 109 7.97 -29.42 18.14
CA GLY A 109 8.02 -30.05 16.80
C GLY A 109 6.96 -29.51 15.85
N LYS A 110 5.70 -29.46 16.30
CA LYS A 110 4.58 -28.94 15.50
C LYS A 110 4.70 -27.45 15.23
N ARG A 111 5.23 -26.69 16.19
CA ARG A 111 5.53 -25.27 16.01
C ARG A 111 6.55 -25.05 14.89
N SER A 112 7.61 -25.85 14.86
CA SER A 112 8.62 -25.77 13.80
C SER A 112 8.03 -26.07 12.42
N GLU A 113 7.16 -27.08 12.32
CA GLU A 113 6.46 -27.41 11.08
C GLU A 113 5.57 -26.24 10.60
N VAL A 114 4.82 -25.61 11.52
CA VAL A 114 3.95 -24.48 11.21
C VAL A 114 4.74 -23.25 10.76
N VAL A 115 5.85 -22.94 11.42
CA VAL A 115 6.71 -21.81 11.01
C VAL A 115 7.31 -22.06 9.63
N HIS A 116 7.79 -23.27 9.36
CA HIS A 116 8.31 -23.63 8.03
C HIS A 116 7.24 -23.48 6.94
N LEU A 117 6.02 -23.94 7.22
CA LEU A 117 4.89 -23.79 6.29
C LEU A 117 4.60 -22.31 6.01
N ILE A 118 4.61 -21.46 7.04
CA ILE A 118 4.41 -20.01 6.87
C ILE A 118 5.49 -19.42 5.97
N ASP A 119 6.75 -19.81 6.13
CA ASP A 119 7.86 -19.32 5.31
C ASP A 119 7.70 -19.75 3.84
N GLU A 120 7.35 -21.02 3.59
CA GLU A 120 7.09 -21.54 2.24
C GLU A 120 5.91 -20.84 1.56
N LEU A 121 4.78 -20.71 2.26
CA LEU A 121 3.61 -20.00 1.75
C LEU A 121 3.91 -18.52 1.50
N SER A 122 4.67 -17.90 2.40
CA SER A 122 5.09 -16.50 2.26
C SER A 122 5.92 -16.29 1.02
N GLU A 123 6.72 -17.26 0.57
CA GLU A 123 7.57 -17.13 -0.62
C GLU A 123 6.85 -17.47 -1.93
N SER A 124 5.97 -18.48 -1.89
CA SER A 124 5.29 -19.04 -3.07
C SER A 124 3.96 -18.38 -3.43
N THR A 125 3.33 -17.66 -2.50
CA THR A 125 2.04 -17.00 -2.75
C THR A 125 2.19 -15.82 -3.71
N ASP A 126 1.26 -15.73 -4.66
CA ASP A 126 1.15 -14.59 -5.58
C ASP A 126 0.97 -13.27 -4.83
N LEU A 127 1.71 -12.24 -5.23
CA LEU A 127 1.76 -10.96 -4.54
C LEU A 127 1.59 -9.80 -5.51
N LYS A 128 0.51 -9.03 -5.34
CA LYS A 128 0.31 -7.76 -6.06
C LYS A 128 0.55 -6.59 -5.11
N VAL A 129 1.50 -5.72 -5.45
CA VAL A 129 1.83 -4.52 -4.67
C VAL A 129 1.52 -3.28 -5.49
N ALA A 130 0.62 -2.43 -5.02
CA ALA A 130 0.39 -1.11 -5.60
C ALA A 130 1.13 -0.05 -4.77
N LEU A 131 2.07 0.65 -5.39
CA LEU A 131 2.73 1.81 -4.78
C LEU A 131 1.89 3.05 -5.05
N LEU A 132 1.51 3.76 -3.98
CA LEU A 132 0.83 5.05 -4.07
C LEU A 132 1.75 6.12 -3.50
N ILE A 133 2.24 7.01 -4.38
CA ILE A 133 3.34 7.91 -4.06
C ILE A 133 2.86 9.35 -4.02
N ASP A 134 3.14 10.02 -2.91
CA ASP A 134 2.96 11.44 -2.78
C ASP A 134 4.01 12.19 -3.61
N THR A 135 3.54 13.12 -4.43
CA THR A 135 4.33 13.98 -5.31
C THR A 135 4.05 15.47 -5.06
N SER A 136 3.53 15.79 -3.88
CA SER A 136 3.42 17.16 -3.37
C SER A 136 4.80 17.83 -3.30
N ALA A 137 4.82 19.17 -3.22
CA ALA A 137 6.04 19.95 -3.33
C ALA A 137 7.15 19.54 -2.33
N SER A 138 6.79 19.07 -1.14
CA SER A 138 7.70 18.60 -0.09
C SER A 138 8.41 17.29 -0.46
N MET A 139 7.82 16.47 -1.33
CA MET A 139 8.40 15.20 -1.79
C MET A 139 9.52 15.37 -2.82
N LYS A 140 9.66 16.53 -3.44
CA LYS A 140 10.65 16.80 -4.51
C LYS A 140 12.08 16.33 -4.19
N PRO A 141 12.67 16.65 -3.02
CA PRO A 141 14.00 16.13 -2.66
C PRO A 141 14.04 14.62 -2.41
N LYS A 142 12.90 13.99 -2.11
CA LYS A 142 12.77 12.58 -1.71
C LYS A 142 12.51 11.65 -2.90
N LEU A 143 12.03 12.17 -4.04
CA LEU A 143 11.66 11.38 -5.22
C LEU A 143 12.80 10.52 -5.80
N ASN A 144 14.06 10.95 -5.65
CA ASN A 144 15.20 10.12 -6.06
C ASN A 144 15.25 8.83 -5.24
N ALA A 145 15.12 8.93 -3.92
CA ALA A 145 15.08 7.76 -3.04
C ALA A 145 13.86 6.88 -3.31
N VAL A 146 12.71 7.49 -3.65
CA VAL A 146 11.50 6.73 -4.03
C VAL A 146 11.76 5.91 -5.30
N ARG A 147 12.40 6.47 -6.32
CA ARG A 147 12.74 5.75 -7.57
C ARG A 147 13.68 4.58 -7.32
N GLU A 148 14.72 4.78 -6.51
CA GLU A 148 15.61 3.67 -6.12
C GLU A 148 14.84 2.60 -5.33
N ALA A 149 13.96 3.00 -4.41
CA ALA A 149 13.14 2.07 -3.64
C ALA A 149 12.18 1.25 -4.52
N ILE A 150 11.58 1.86 -5.55
CA ILE A 150 10.74 1.16 -6.54
C ILE A 150 11.57 0.10 -7.28
N ARG A 151 12.75 0.48 -7.77
CA ARG A 151 13.64 -0.40 -8.52
C ARG A 151 14.05 -1.61 -7.68
N ASP A 152 14.51 -1.36 -6.46
CA ASP A 152 14.98 -2.39 -5.56
C ASP A 152 13.84 -3.26 -5.01
N LEU A 153 12.64 -2.70 -4.83
CA LEU A 153 11.46 -3.49 -4.51
C LEU A 153 11.13 -4.43 -5.67
N LEU A 154 11.11 -3.95 -6.91
CA LEU A 154 10.82 -4.80 -8.07
C LEU A 154 11.83 -5.96 -8.19
N LEU A 155 13.12 -5.69 -7.98
CA LEU A 155 14.16 -6.73 -7.94
C LEU A 155 13.90 -7.75 -6.82
N SER A 156 13.53 -7.28 -5.62
CA SER A 156 13.18 -8.16 -4.51
C SER A 156 11.90 -8.96 -4.74
N LEU A 157 10.93 -8.43 -5.49
CA LEU A 157 9.70 -9.16 -5.82
C LEU A 157 9.98 -10.26 -6.85
N ARG A 158 10.91 -10.01 -7.79
CA ARG A 158 11.34 -11.00 -8.79
C ARG A 158 12.13 -12.17 -8.22
N SER A 159 12.77 -12.01 -7.05
CA SER A 159 13.50 -13.11 -6.42
C SER A 159 12.58 -14.11 -5.73
N ARG A 160 11.28 -13.80 -5.58
CA ARG A 160 10.30 -14.70 -4.98
C ARG A 160 9.97 -15.87 -5.91
N SER A 161 9.64 -17.01 -5.32
CA SER A 161 9.19 -18.18 -6.08
C SER A 161 7.76 -18.01 -6.61
N GLY A 162 6.90 -17.29 -5.89
CA GLY A 162 5.55 -16.93 -6.31
C GLY A 162 5.49 -15.78 -7.31
N HIS A 163 4.39 -15.67 -8.06
CA HIS A 163 4.23 -14.61 -9.05
C HIS A 163 3.99 -13.26 -8.37
N SER A 164 4.89 -12.31 -8.59
CA SER A 164 4.80 -10.98 -7.98
C SER A 164 4.71 -9.89 -9.04
N GLU A 165 3.73 -8.99 -8.87
CA GLU A 165 3.47 -7.86 -9.76
C GLU A 165 3.45 -6.54 -8.97
N LEU A 166 3.97 -5.49 -9.61
CA LEU A 166 3.99 -4.13 -9.09
C LEU A 166 3.13 -3.23 -9.97
N ALA A 167 2.36 -2.34 -9.37
CA ALA A 167 1.75 -1.19 -10.05
C ALA A 167 2.20 0.09 -9.34
N VAL A 168 2.34 1.19 -10.08
CA VAL A 168 2.82 2.46 -9.52
C VAL A 168 1.86 3.58 -9.87
N PHE A 169 1.50 4.34 -8.83
CA PHE A 169 0.61 5.48 -8.88
C PHE A 169 1.25 6.67 -8.19
N HIS A 170 0.89 7.87 -8.61
CA HIS A 170 1.19 9.08 -7.87
C HIS A 170 0.00 10.00 -7.67
N PHE A 171 0.06 10.79 -6.62
CA PHE A 171 -0.88 11.86 -6.33
C PHE A 171 -0.12 13.10 -5.81
N PRO A 172 -0.61 14.33 -6.03
CA PRO A 172 -1.79 14.66 -6.83
C PRO A 172 -1.58 14.37 -8.33
N GLY A 173 -2.66 14.05 -9.05
CA GLY A 173 -2.66 13.92 -10.52
C GLY A 173 -2.48 15.26 -11.25
N LYS A 174 -2.42 15.24 -12.59
CA LYS A 174 -2.25 16.46 -13.40
C LYS A 174 -3.30 17.52 -13.08
N SER A 175 -2.86 18.77 -12.98
CA SER A 175 -3.77 19.91 -12.77
C SER A 175 -4.85 19.97 -13.87
N GLY A 176 -6.11 19.92 -13.47
CA GLY A 176 -7.26 19.98 -14.38
C GLY A 176 -7.89 18.63 -14.74
N SER A 177 -7.32 17.49 -14.30
CA SER A 177 -8.04 16.22 -14.30
C SER A 177 -8.93 16.11 -13.05
N GLU A 178 -10.12 15.54 -13.20
CA GLU A 178 -10.96 15.10 -12.07
C GLU A 178 -10.29 13.95 -11.30
N GLU A 179 -9.32 13.28 -11.91
CA GLU A 179 -8.55 12.21 -11.29
C GLU A 179 -7.49 12.78 -10.32
N HIS A 180 -7.69 12.52 -9.02
CA HIS A 180 -6.76 12.88 -7.95
C HIS A 180 -5.46 12.05 -7.94
N VAL A 181 -5.36 11.01 -8.78
CA VAL A 181 -4.25 10.07 -8.86
C VAL A 181 -3.96 9.73 -10.33
N GLU A 182 -2.70 9.52 -10.66
CA GLU A 182 -2.27 9.02 -11.97
C GLU A 182 -1.61 7.65 -11.84
N MET A 183 -1.80 6.80 -12.84
CA MET A 183 -1.13 5.50 -12.96
C MET A 183 0.12 5.66 -13.84
N ASP A 184 1.30 5.56 -13.23
CA ASP A 184 2.59 5.59 -13.94
C ASP A 184 2.91 4.25 -14.59
N ALA A 185 2.49 3.15 -13.94
CA ALA A 185 2.65 1.79 -14.45
C ALA A 185 1.53 0.88 -13.93
N GLY A 186 0.92 0.11 -14.85
CA GLY A 186 0.00 -0.97 -14.49
C GLY A 186 0.73 -2.19 -13.91
N TRP A 187 -0.01 -3.28 -13.67
CA TRP A 187 0.58 -4.52 -13.14
C TRP A 187 1.70 -5.02 -14.06
N THR A 188 2.90 -5.12 -13.50
CA THR A 188 4.08 -5.58 -14.23
C THR A 188 5.10 -6.25 -13.31
N SER A 189 5.85 -7.21 -13.85
CA SER A 189 7.05 -7.76 -13.24
C SER A 189 8.33 -7.06 -13.73
N GLU A 190 8.22 -6.15 -14.70
CA GLU A 190 9.33 -5.42 -15.31
C GLU A 190 8.94 -3.95 -15.56
N LEU A 191 9.73 -3.02 -15.01
CA LEU A 191 9.52 -1.59 -15.21
C LEU A 191 10.59 -1.04 -16.15
N ALA A 192 10.16 -0.67 -17.36
CA ALA A 192 10.99 0.12 -18.27
C ALA A 192 10.92 1.60 -17.89
N ASN A 193 12.03 2.34 -18.02
CA ASN A 193 12.10 3.79 -17.81
C ASN A 193 11.73 4.32 -16.39
N ILE A 194 12.04 3.58 -15.31
CA ILE A 194 11.90 4.10 -13.92
C ILE A 194 12.57 5.48 -13.77
N ASP A 195 13.71 5.68 -14.43
CA ASP A 195 14.46 6.95 -14.38
C ASP A 195 13.68 8.15 -14.95
N LYS A 196 12.65 7.90 -15.77
CA LYS A 196 11.76 8.94 -16.33
C LYS A 196 10.46 9.09 -15.54
N MET A 197 10.15 8.16 -14.63
CA MET A 197 9.00 8.33 -13.74
C MET A 197 9.17 9.59 -12.91
N PHE A 198 8.07 10.30 -12.68
CA PHE A 198 8.04 11.55 -11.93
C PHE A 198 8.84 12.70 -12.60
N TYR A 199 9.26 12.54 -13.86
CA TYR A 199 9.91 13.60 -14.62
C TYR A 199 8.87 14.61 -15.11
N LYS A 200 9.11 15.91 -14.88
CA LYS A 200 8.19 17.04 -15.20
C LYS A 200 6.88 17.05 -14.42
N LEU A 201 6.88 16.58 -13.17
CA LEU A 201 5.73 16.79 -12.29
C LEU A 201 5.50 18.28 -12.02
N ASN A 202 4.27 18.74 -12.23
CA ASN A 202 3.82 20.03 -11.72
C ASN A 202 3.45 19.87 -10.24
N MET A 203 4.46 19.92 -9.38
CA MET A 203 4.35 19.71 -7.93
C MET A 203 3.72 20.91 -7.22
N LYS A 204 2.46 21.23 -7.56
CA LYS A 204 1.66 22.31 -6.99
C LYS A 204 0.31 21.76 -6.57
N GLY A 205 -0.19 22.23 -5.43
CA GLY A 205 -1.56 21.93 -4.98
C GLY A 205 -1.60 21.21 -3.65
N THR A 206 -2.71 20.51 -3.46
CA THR A 206 -3.12 19.83 -2.23
C THR A 206 -2.72 18.34 -2.25
N THR A 207 -2.88 17.66 -1.12
CA THR A 207 -2.51 16.26 -0.90
C THR A 207 -3.80 15.44 -0.67
N PRO A 208 -4.49 15.02 -1.75
CA PRO A 208 -5.75 14.28 -1.67
C PRO A 208 -5.51 12.78 -1.42
N THR A 209 -4.92 12.45 -0.26
CA THR A 209 -4.53 11.07 0.10
C THR A 209 -5.72 10.10 0.08
N GLY A 210 -6.85 10.49 0.68
CA GLY A 210 -8.04 9.63 0.74
C GLY A 210 -8.65 9.33 -0.63
N PRO A 211 -8.94 10.35 -1.46
CA PRO A 211 -9.42 10.13 -2.83
C PRO A 211 -8.45 9.30 -3.68
N ALA A 212 -7.15 9.55 -3.57
CA ALA A 212 -6.14 8.77 -4.28
C ALA A 212 -6.13 7.30 -3.83
N LEU A 213 -6.22 7.03 -2.53
CA LEU A 213 -6.27 5.69 -1.98
C LEU A 213 -7.51 4.92 -2.46
N LEU A 214 -8.69 5.54 -2.43
CA LEU A 214 -9.92 4.92 -2.96
C LEU A 214 -9.79 4.51 -4.42
N ARG A 215 -9.19 5.38 -5.25
CA ARG A 215 -9.02 5.09 -6.66
C ARG A 215 -8.06 3.93 -6.90
N VAL A 216 -6.98 3.83 -6.11
CA VAL A 216 -6.08 2.67 -6.15
C VAL A 216 -6.80 1.40 -5.65
N VAL A 217 -7.62 1.48 -4.60
CA VAL A 217 -8.43 0.35 -4.11
C VAL A 217 -9.36 -0.18 -5.20
N GLN A 218 -10.02 0.70 -5.96
CA GLN A 218 -10.83 0.29 -7.12
C GLN A 218 -10.01 -0.46 -8.17
N TYR A 219 -8.83 0.07 -8.52
CA TYR A 219 -7.94 -0.60 -9.47
C TYR A 219 -7.46 -1.98 -8.97
N VAL A 220 -7.06 -2.08 -7.70
CA VAL A 220 -6.52 -3.31 -7.10
C VAL A 220 -7.61 -4.36 -6.85
N SER A 221 -8.83 -3.94 -6.55
CA SER A 221 -9.99 -4.83 -6.40
C SER A 221 -10.51 -5.36 -7.75
N GLY A 222 -10.17 -4.69 -8.86
CA GLY A 222 -10.64 -5.05 -10.20
C GLY A 222 -12.11 -4.70 -10.46
N ARG A 223 -12.71 -3.87 -9.59
CA ARG A 223 -14.08 -3.39 -9.80
C ARG A 223 -14.08 -2.20 -10.76
N PRO A 224 -15.04 -2.12 -11.70
CA PRO A 224 -15.26 -0.89 -12.45
C PRO A 224 -15.61 0.25 -11.48
N PRO A 225 -15.30 1.52 -11.83
CA PRO A 225 -15.74 2.65 -11.01
C PRO A 225 -17.27 2.58 -10.84
N SER A 226 -17.75 2.56 -9.59
CA SER A 226 -19.17 2.60 -9.27
C SER A 226 -19.76 3.89 -9.80
N SER A 227 -20.71 3.80 -10.72
CA SER A 227 -21.49 4.90 -11.28
C SER A 227 -22.54 5.42 -10.28
N ASP A 228 -22.16 5.60 -9.02
CA ASP A 228 -23.08 5.98 -7.93
C ASP A 228 -23.15 7.51 -7.72
N GLU A 229 -22.89 8.30 -8.76
CA GLU A 229 -23.18 9.74 -8.78
C GLU A 229 -24.29 10.16 -9.75
N ASP A 230 -24.89 9.25 -10.54
CA ASP A 230 -25.95 9.60 -11.52
C ASP A 230 -27.31 8.91 -11.24
N GLY A 231 -27.50 8.30 -10.07
CA GLY A 231 -28.69 7.51 -9.72
C GLY A 231 -29.79 8.25 -8.92
N MET A 232 -29.67 9.56 -8.72
CA MET A 232 -30.69 10.38 -8.04
C MET A 232 -31.34 11.31 -9.05
N LEU A 233 -32.38 10.82 -9.76
CA LEU A 233 -33.49 11.55 -10.40
C LEU A 233 -34.02 10.76 -11.62
N SER A 234 -34.95 9.81 -11.44
CA SER A 234 -35.97 9.58 -12.48
C SER A 234 -37.21 8.77 -12.08
N ASP A 235 -37.32 8.22 -10.87
CA ASP A 235 -38.58 7.57 -10.46
C ASP A 235 -39.53 8.54 -9.74
N TYR A 236 -40.02 9.53 -10.49
CA TYR A 236 -41.30 10.21 -10.20
C TYR A 236 -41.82 10.86 -11.49
N VAL A 237 -42.51 10.08 -12.33
CA VAL A 237 -43.61 10.61 -13.15
C VAL A 237 -44.76 9.60 -13.14
N VAL A 238 -45.91 10.14 -12.75
CA VAL A 238 -47.28 9.63 -12.56
C VAL A 238 -47.72 8.57 -13.58
#